data_AF-A0A7R9YCX1-F1
#
_entry.id   AF-A0A7R9YCX1-F1
#
_cell.length_a   1.000
_cell.length_b   1.000
_cell.length_c   1.000
_cell.angle_alpha   90.00
_cell.angle_beta   90.00
_cell.angle_gamma   90.00
#
_symmetry.space_group_name_H-M   'P 1'
#
loop_
_entity.id
_entity.type
_entity.pdbx_description
1 polymer ?
#
loop_
_entity_poly.entity_id
_entity_poly.type
_entity_poly.pdbx_seq_one_letter_code
_entity_poly.pdbx_strand_id
1 'polypeptide(L)'
;LGKLLGVALRSRSALRVRFPLLVWKRLVGGAVGFEDLLEVDATLVQSLEQLRSLKDEAAKAAVCESLRWTTTLAHGVEVPLRPDCPAVSPEDLIAYVDAVIKTRLAECDTVVAAMKDGLCSIVPAASLALLSGAELRDLLCGRTSVDVALLERNTEYDEELSPDAPHVRMFWGMLRRFSDDDRAQFLRFVWARAQLPP
;
A
#
# COMPACT_ATOMS: atom_id res chain seq x y z
N LEU A 1 -0.06 -14.15 -12.92
CA LEU A 1 -0.26 -12.75 -12.47
C LEU A 1 0.84 -11.81 -12.98
N GLY A 2 2.13 -12.05 -12.69
CA GLY A 2 3.23 -11.18 -13.15
C GLY A 2 3.21 -10.82 -14.64
N LYS A 3 3.04 -11.83 -15.52
CA LYS A 3 2.90 -11.61 -16.97
C LYS A 3 1.72 -10.71 -17.33
N LEU A 4 0.59 -10.82 -16.62
CA LEU A 4 -0.58 -9.96 -16.83
C LEU A 4 -0.28 -8.52 -16.44
N LEU A 5 0.43 -8.29 -15.33
CA LEU A 5 0.92 -6.96 -14.95
C LEU A 5 1.82 -6.39 -16.07
N GLY A 6 2.75 -7.18 -16.61
CA GLY A 6 3.62 -6.73 -17.69
C GLY A 6 2.89 -6.39 -18.97
N VAL A 7 1.89 -7.20 -19.36
CA VAL A 7 1.03 -6.91 -20.51
C VAL A 7 0.26 -5.60 -20.29
N ALA A 8 -0.36 -5.44 -19.13
CA ALA A 8 -1.12 -4.25 -18.76
C ALA A 8 -0.27 -2.98 -18.76
N LEU A 9 0.95 -3.05 -18.21
CA LEU A 9 1.91 -1.94 -18.22
C LEU A 9 2.26 -1.53 -19.66
N ARG A 10 2.50 -2.51 -20.55
CA ARG A 10 2.85 -2.26 -21.95
C ARG A 10 1.66 -1.74 -22.78
N SER A 11 0.46 -2.25 -22.53
CA SER A 11 -0.77 -1.84 -23.24
C SER A 11 -1.42 -0.60 -22.64
N ARG A 12 -0.84 -0.01 -21.58
CA ARG A 12 -1.42 1.11 -20.80
C ARG A 12 -2.85 0.83 -20.36
N SER A 13 -3.13 -0.43 -20.01
CA SER A 13 -4.45 -0.88 -19.58
C SER A 13 -4.49 -0.95 -18.06
N ALA A 14 -5.42 -0.21 -17.46
CA ALA A 14 -5.58 -0.23 -16.00
C ALA A 14 -6.14 -1.59 -15.52
N LEU A 15 -5.54 -2.12 -14.47
CA LEU A 15 -5.96 -3.31 -13.75
C LEU A 15 -6.65 -2.94 -12.45
N ARG A 16 -7.71 -3.68 -12.11
CA ARG A 16 -8.40 -3.55 -10.82
C ARG A 16 -7.79 -4.50 -9.80
N VAL A 17 -6.50 -4.32 -9.49
CA VAL A 17 -5.81 -5.06 -8.43
C VAL A 17 -5.57 -4.14 -7.25
N ARG A 18 -5.71 -4.66 -6.03
CA ARG A 18 -5.46 -3.94 -4.79
C ARG A 18 -4.41 -4.71 -3.99
N PHE A 19 -3.16 -4.27 -4.11
CA PHE A 19 -2.07 -4.78 -3.28
C PHE A 19 -1.56 -3.66 -2.36
N PRO A 20 -1.12 -4.00 -1.14
CA PRO A 20 -0.41 -3.07 -0.28
C PRO A 20 0.85 -2.52 -0.97
N LEU A 21 1.27 -1.30 -0.59
CA LEU A 21 2.43 -0.61 -1.17
C LEU A 21 3.70 -1.46 -1.16
N LEU A 22 3.87 -2.29 -0.13
CA LEU A 22 5.00 -3.21 0.01
C LEU A 22 5.19 -4.13 -1.21
N VAL A 23 4.11 -4.63 -1.81
CA VAL A 23 4.18 -5.54 -2.97
C VAL A 23 4.76 -4.79 -4.16
N TRP A 24 4.30 -3.55 -4.38
CA TRP A 24 4.78 -2.70 -5.46
C TRP A 24 6.25 -2.31 -5.27
N LYS A 25 6.65 -1.94 -4.04
CA LYS A 25 8.06 -1.69 -3.69
C LYS A 25 8.93 -2.92 -4.03
N ARG A 26 8.52 -4.12 -3.61
CA ARG A 26 9.25 -5.37 -3.89
C ARG A 26 9.35 -5.68 -5.39
N LEU A 27 8.29 -5.44 -6.17
CA LEU A 27 8.30 -5.64 -7.63
C LEU A 27 9.36 -4.78 -8.33
N VAL A 28 9.52 -3.51 -7.92
CA VAL A 28 10.58 -2.62 -8.45
C VAL A 28 11.96 -2.87 -7.82
N GLY A 29 12.04 -3.71 -6.78
CA GLY A 29 13.28 -3.97 -6.03
C GLY A 29 13.59 -2.93 -4.96
N GLY A 30 12.61 -2.11 -4.57
CA GLY A 30 12.73 -1.18 -3.44
C GLY A 30 12.71 -1.89 -2.09
N ALA A 31 13.30 -1.23 -1.09
CA ALA A 31 13.26 -1.68 0.29
C ALA A 31 11.86 -1.48 0.89
N VAL A 32 11.49 -2.37 1.81
CA VAL A 32 10.26 -2.28 2.61
C VAL A 32 10.63 -2.05 4.08
N GLY A 33 9.81 -1.27 4.77
CA GLY A 33 10.02 -0.89 6.16
C GLY A 33 8.83 -1.23 7.06
N PHE A 34 8.96 -0.95 8.35
CA PHE A 34 7.91 -1.21 9.34
C PHE A 34 6.60 -0.48 9.00
N GLU A 35 6.71 0.74 8.46
CA GLU A 35 5.59 1.56 8.02
C GLU A 35 4.73 0.89 6.92
N ASP A 36 5.34 0.03 6.11
CA ASP A 36 4.64 -0.69 5.05
C ASP A 36 3.67 -1.75 5.59
N LEU A 37 3.85 -2.20 6.83
CA LEU A 37 2.93 -3.12 7.49
C LEU A 37 1.60 -2.46 7.85
N LEU A 38 1.53 -1.12 7.90
CA LEU A 38 0.29 -0.41 8.25
C LEU A 38 -0.83 -0.67 7.22
N GLU A 39 -0.49 -0.76 5.93
CA GLU A 39 -1.45 -1.11 4.87
C GLU A 39 -1.85 -2.60 4.88
N VAL A 40 -1.11 -3.45 5.60
CA VAL A 40 -1.37 -4.90 5.72
C VAL A 40 -2.20 -5.19 6.95
N ASP A 41 -1.76 -4.69 8.10
CA ASP A 41 -2.26 -5.06 9.42
C ASP A 41 -1.97 -3.94 10.44
N ALA A 42 -2.86 -2.94 10.48
CA ALA A 42 -2.75 -1.82 11.39
C ALA A 42 -2.86 -2.23 12.87
N THR A 43 -3.62 -3.29 13.18
CA THR A 43 -3.79 -3.78 14.54
C THR A 43 -2.50 -4.40 15.08
N LEU A 44 -1.79 -5.15 14.25
CA LEU A 44 -0.47 -5.67 14.59
C LEU A 44 0.52 -4.54 14.80
N VAL A 45 0.58 -3.56 13.89
CA VAL A 45 1.49 -2.40 14.01
C VAL A 45 1.27 -1.69 15.35
N GLN A 46 0.00 -1.40 15.70
CA GLN A 46 -0.34 -0.77 16.97
C GLN A 46 0.12 -1.61 18.17
N SER A 47 -0.08 -2.93 18.11
CA SER A 47 0.32 -3.84 19.18
C SER A 47 1.84 -3.87 19.35
N LEU A 48 2.61 -3.89 18.26
CA LEU A 48 4.08 -3.87 18.30
C LEU A 48 4.64 -2.54 18.81
N GLU A 49 4.00 -1.42 18.47
CA GLU A 49 4.34 -0.10 19.02
C GLU A 49 4.07 -0.01 20.53
N GLN A 50 2.95 -0.59 20.99
CA GLN A 50 2.67 -0.71 22.42
C GLN A 50 3.75 -1.55 23.12
N LEU A 51 4.11 -2.71 22.57
CA LEU A 51 5.19 -3.55 23.12
C LEU A 51 6.53 -2.81 23.19
N ARG A 52 6.88 -2.03 22.15
CA ARG A 52 8.11 -1.22 22.13
C ARG A 52 8.12 -0.07 23.14
N SER A 53 6.95 0.47 23.46
CA SER A 53 6.80 1.63 24.35
C SER A 53 6.55 1.26 25.82
N LEU A 54 6.46 -0.04 26.15
CA LEU A 54 6.35 -0.52 27.53
C LEU A 54 7.63 -0.20 28.33
N LYS A 55 7.48 0.72 29.29
CA LYS A 55 8.56 1.11 30.23
C LYS A 55 8.41 0.50 31.62
N ASP A 56 7.21 0.05 31.97
CA ASP A 56 6.95 -0.58 33.26
C ASP A 56 7.37 -2.05 33.21
N GLU A 57 8.36 -2.42 34.01
CA GLU A 57 8.92 -3.78 34.06
C GLU A 57 7.91 -4.81 34.56
N ALA A 58 6.98 -4.43 35.45
CA ALA A 58 5.94 -5.34 35.92
C ALA A 58 4.94 -5.67 34.80
N ALA A 59 4.46 -4.64 34.09
CA ALA A 59 3.62 -4.83 32.92
C ALA A 59 4.33 -5.60 31.80
N LYS A 60 5.61 -5.31 31.56
CA LYS A 60 6.44 -6.00 30.56
C LYS A 60 6.55 -7.49 30.85
N ALA A 61 6.82 -7.87 32.10
CA ALA A 61 6.88 -9.26 32.53
C ALA A 61 5.55 -9.99 32.34
N ALA A 62 4.43 -9.40 32.78
CA ALA A 62 3.11 -9.99 32.63
C ALA A 62 2.72 -10.24 31.17
N VAL A 63 3.04 -9.30 30.26
CA VAL A 63 2.79 -9.49 28.82
C VAL A 63 3.69 -10.60 28.26
N CYS A 64 4.97 -10.60 28.61
CA CYS A 64 5.94 -11.60 28.15
C CYS A 64 5.55 -13.05 28.50
N GLU A 65 4.90 -13.29 29.65
CA GLU A 65 4.39 -14.61 30.04
C GLU A 65 3.37 -15.19 29.04
N SER A 66 2.57 -14.31 28.43
CA SER A 66 1.56 -14.67 27.42
C SER A 66 2.13 -14.79 26.01
N LEU A 67 3.32 -14.23 25.75
CA LEU A 67 3.96 -14.25 24.45
C LEU A 67 4.79 -15.53 24.27
N ARG A 68 4.78 -16.04 23.04
CA ARG A 68 5.67 -17.10 22.57
C ARG A 68 6.44 -16.57 21.39
N TRP A 69 7.59 -17.18 21.09
CA TRP A 69 8.37 -16.87 19.89
C TRP A 69 7.68 -17.41 18.63
N THR A 70 6.47 -16.91 18.37
CA THR A 70 5.61 -17.18 17.22
C THR A 70 4.99 -15.89 16.71
N THR A 71 4.46 -15.91 15.49
CA THR A 71 3.61 -14.84 14.98
C THR A 71 2.56 -15.40 14.03
N THR A 72 1.39 -14.77 13.99
CA THR A 72 0.31 -15.14 13.07
C THR A 72 0.49 -14.39 11.76
N LEU A 73 0.56 -15.17 10.67
CA LEU A 73 0.66 -14.65 9.31
C LEU A 73 -0.69 -14.09 8.82
N ALA A 74 -0.71 -13.34 7.70
CA ALA A 74 -1.90 -12.65 7.22
C ALA A 74 -3.02 -13.62 6.83
N HIS A 75 -2.68 -14.84 6.43
CA HIS A 75 -3.63 -15.92 6.17
C HIS A 75 -4.05 -16.72 7.42
N GLY A 76 -3.67 -16.28 8.63
CA GLY A 76 -4.12 -16.87 9.90
C GLY A 76 -3.28 -18.03 10.43
N VAL A 77 -2.25 -18.48 9.71
CA VAL A 77 -1.34 -19.54 10.20
C VAL A 77 -0.31 -18.95 11.15
N GLU A 78 -0.14 -19.58 12.31
CA GLU A 78 0.93 -19.27 13.25
C GLU A 78 2.25 -19.91 12.81
N VAL A 79 3.34 -19.14 12.83
CA VAL A 79 4.67 -19.60 12.45
C VAL A 79 5.69 -19.35 13.57
N PRO A 80 6.69 -20.24 13.71
CA PRO A 80 7.77 -20.07 14.68
C PRO A 80 8.70 -18.91 14.27
N LEU A 81 9.10 -18.09 15.24
CA LEU A 81 10.16 -17.07 15.10
C LEU A 81 11.52 -17.59 15.58
N ARG A 82 11.52 -18.59 16.46
CA ARG A 82 12.70 -19.33 16.94
C ARG A 82 12.35 -20.83 17.05
N PRO A 83 13.35 -21.74 17.05
CA PRO A 83 13.14 -23.14 17.40
C PRO A 83 12.43 -23.28 18.76
N ASP A 84 11.56 -24.27 18.87
CA ASP A 84 10.81 -24.64 20.09
C ASP A 84 9.88 -23.55 20.67
N CYS A 85 9.76 -22.39 20.01
CA CYS A 85 8.83 -21.32 20.36
C CYS A 85 8.77 -20.98 21.87
N PRO A 86 9.90 -20.72 22.55
CA PRO A 86 9.88 -20.50 23.99
C PRO A 86 9.03 -19.28 24.38
N ALA A 87 8.74 -19.13 25.67
CA ALA A 87 8.19 -17.88 26.18
C ALA A 87 9.17 -16.73 25.92
N VAL A 88 8.63 -15.56 25.60
CA VAL A 88 9.45 -14.35 25.43
C VAL A 88 9.89 -13.88 26.80
N SER A 89 11.18 -13.57 26.99
CA SER A 89 11.65 -12.95 28.24
C SER A 89 11.56 -11.42 28.12
N PRO A 90 11.46 -10.67 29.24
CA PRO A 90 11.43 -9.21 29.21
C PRO A 90 12.66 -8.60 28.53
N GLU A 91 13.83 -9.23 28.64
CA GLU A 91 15.07 -8.80 28.01
C GLU A 91 15.03 -8.95 26.48
N ASP A 92 14.35 -9.99 26.01
CA ASP A 92 14.22 -10.35 24.60
C ASP A 92 13.08 -9.63 23.87
N LEU A 93 12.25 -8.83 24.57
CA LEU A 93 11.01 -8.27 23.99
C LEU A 93 11.25 -7.47 22.71
N ILE A 94 12.31 -6.67 22.65
CA ILE A 94 12.64 -5.88 21.46
C ILE A 94 13.08 -6.80 20.31
N ALA A 95 13.89 -7.81 20.60
CA ALA A 95 14.30 -8.80 19.61
C ALA A 95 13.11 -9.62 19.09
N TYR A 96 12.13 -9.90 19.95
CA TYR A 96 10.86 -10.52 19.56
C TYR A 96 10.09 -9.65 18.59
N VAL A 97 9.90 -8.36 18.90
CA VAL A 97 9.21 -7.41 18.01
C VAL A 97 9.92 -7.32 16.65
N ASP A 98 11.25 -7.22 16.63
CA ASP A 98 12.01 -7.15 15.38
C ASP A 98 11.90 -8.44 14.57
N ALA A 99 11.86 -9.61 15.22
CA ALA A 99 11.64 -10.89 14.56
C ALA A 99 10.23 -11.00 13.96
N VAL A 100 9.20 -10.51 14.66
CA VAL A 100 7.84 -10.41 14.12
C VAL A 100 7.85 -9.54 12.87
N ILE A 101 8.37 -8.31 12.95
CA ILE A 101 8.40 -7.37 11.83
C ILE A 101 9.11 -7.97 10.61
N LYS A 102 10.29 -8.56 10.83
CA LYS A 102 11.06 -9.22 9.76
C LYS A 102 10.25 -10.34 9.09
N THR A 103 9.60 -11.18 9.89
CA THR A 103 8.80 -12.31 9.39
C THR A 103 7.60 -11.83 8.59
N ARG A 104 6.88 -10.81 9.10
CA ARG A 104 5.71 -10.23 8.43
C ARG A 104 6.08 -9.53 7.12
N LEU A 105 7.21 -8.81 7.07
CA LEU A 105 7.71 -8.16 5.85
C LEU A 105 8.20 -9.12 4.78
N ALA A 106 8.60 -10.33 5.17
CA ALA A 106 9.10 -11.37 4.26
C ALA A 106 8.01 -12.38 3.84
N GLU A 107 6.82 -12.33 4.45
CA GLU A 107 5.75 -13.31 4.24
C GLU A 107 5.42 -13.54 2.76
N CYS A 108 5.43 -12.48 1.95
CA CYS A 108 5.05 -12.54 0.54
C CYS A 108 6.23 -12.65 -0.43
N ASP A 109 7.48 -12.70 0.05
CA ASP A 109 8.67 -12.58 -0.80
C ASP A 109 8.71 -13.63 -1.93
N THR A 110 8.38 -14.89 -1.63
CA THR A 110 8.34 -15.97 -2.63
C THR A 110 7.32 -15.71 -3.73
N VAL A 111 6.12 -15.25 -3.35
CA VAL A 111 5.03 -14.99 -4.31
C VAL A 111 5.35 -13.75 -5.14
N VAL A 112 5.87 -12.70 -4.51
CA VAL A 112 6.25 -11.46 -5.18
C VAL A 112 7.44 -11.68 -6.12
N ALA A 113 8.39 -12.55 -5.77
CA ALA A 113 9.48 -12.94 -6.67
C ALA A 113 8.94 -13.60 -7.95
N ALA A 114 8.03 -14.58 -7.81
CA ALA A 114 7.40 -15.21 -8.98
C ALA A 114 6.55 -14.20 -9.81
N MET A 115 5.91 -13.23 -9.17
CA MET A 115 5.23 -12.14 -9.86
C MET A 115 6.22 -11.23 -10.60
N LYS A 116 7.37 -10.92 -9.98
CA LYS A 116 8.43 -10.11 -10.58
C LYS A 116 9.02 -10.80 -11.79
N ASP A 117 9.30 -12.10 -11.72
CA ASP A 117 9.80 -12.89 -12.86
C ASP A 117 8.82 -12.83 -14.05
N GLY A 118 7.53 -13.01 -13.76
CA GLY A 118 6.48 -12.87 -14.77
C GLY A 118 6.43 -11.47 -15.38
N LEU A 119 6.55 -10.42 -14.57
CA LEU A 119 6.57 -9.03 -15.02
C LEU A 119 7.81 -8.74 -15.88
N CYS A 120 8.98 -9.18 -15.42
CA CYS A 120 10.27 -9.04 -16.09
C CYS A 120 10.37 -9.81 -17.42
N SER A 121 9.54 -10.84 -17.60
CA SER A 121 9.45 -11.55 -18.89
C SER A 121 8.79 -10.73 -20.00
N ILE A 122 8.11 -9.63 -19.67
CA ILE A 122 7.43 -8.75 -20.62
C ILE A 122 8.07 -7.35 -20.64
N VAL A 123 8.48 -6.84 -19.48
CA VAL A 123 9.06 -5.50 -19.31
C VAL A 123 10.47 -5.62 -18.76
N PRO A 124 11.50 -5.00 -19.36
CA PRO A 124 12.88 -5.12 -18.87
C PRO A 124 13.01 -4.67 -17.41
N ALA A 125 13.75 -5.45 -16.61
CA ALA A 125 13.98 -5.17 -15.19
C ALA A 125 14.60 -3.78 -14.95
N ALA A 126 15.47 -3.32 -15.86
CA ALA A 126 16.08 -1.99 -15.81
C ALA A 126 15.03 -0.86 -15.87
N SER A 127 13.95 -1.03 -16.64
CA SER A 127 12.86 -0.05 -16.72
C SER A 127 12.05 0.00 -15.42
N LEU A 128 11.88 -1.13 -14.76
CA LEU A 128 11.16 -1.20 -13.47
C LEU A 128 11.96 -0.56 -12.34
N ALA A 129 13.29 -0.69 -12.36
CA ALA A 129 14.18 -0.11 -11.35
C ALA A 129 14.20 1.43 -11.36
N LEU A 130 13.69 2.07 -12.43
CA LEU A 130 13.54 3.53 -12.50
C LEU A 130 12.30 4.04 -11.78
N LEU A 131 11.37 3.15 -11.41
CA LEU A 131 10.10 3.49 -10.80
C LEU A 131 10.15 3.25 -9.29
N SER A 132 9.49 4.11 -8.54
CA SER A 132 9.04 3.80 -7.18
C SER A 132 7.87 2.81 -7.21
N GLY A 133 7.63 2.13 -6.07
CA GLY A 133 6.46 1.26 -5.94
C GLY A 133 5.14 2.00 -6.15
N ALA A 134 5.05 3.26 -5.72
CA ALA A 134 3.86 4.08 -5.91
C ALA A 134 3.61 4.40 -7.40
N GLU A 135 4.65 4.76 -8.16
CA GLU A 135 4.55 5.03 -9.59
C GLU A 135 4.16 3.77 -10.37
N LEU A 136 4.73 2.60 -10.03
CA LEU A 136 4.33 1.34 -10.65
C LEU A 136 2.85 1.02 -10.37
N ARG A 137 2.38 1.25 -9.13
CA ARG A 137 0.97 1.10 -8.77
C ARG A 137 0.09 2.02 -9.60
N ASP A 138 0.45 3.29 -9.73
CA ASP A 138 -0.34 4.28 -10.47
C ASP A 138 -0.40 3.97 -11.97
N LEU A 139 0.70 3.51 -12.57
CA LEU A 139 0.74 3.10 -13.97
C LEU A 139 -0.15 1.89 -14.26
N LEU A 140 -0.21 0.94 -13.31
CA LEU A 140 -0.97 -0.30 -13.47
C LEU A 140 -2.42 -0.19 -13.02
N CYS A 141 -2.69 0.56 -11.96
CA CYS A 141 -3.99 0.64 -11.34
C CYS A 141 -4.70 1.95 -11.65
N GLY A 142 -4.01 2.97 -12.18
CA GLY A 142 -4.53 4.33 -12.28
C GLY A 142 -4.35 5.10 -10.97
N ARG A 143 -4.23 6.43 -11.06
CA ARG A 143 -4.11 7.31 -9.89
C ARG A 143 -5.39 7.31 -9.07
N THR A 144 -5.26 7.08 -7.76
CA THR A 144 -6.36 7.22 -6.79
C THR A 144 -6.66 8.67 -6.46
N SER A 145 -5.65 9.55 -6.45
CA SER A 145 -5.86 10.97 -6.23
C SER A 145 -6.21 11.69 -7.52
N VAL A 146 -7.29 12.43 -7.47
CA VAL A 146 -7.75 13.25 -8.58
C VAL A 146 -7.14 14.63 -8.41
N ASP A 147 -6.24 15.01 -9.32
CA ASP A 147 -5.73 16.37 -9.37
C ASP A 147 -6.82 17.30 -9.90
N VAL A 148 -7.52 17.93 -8.96
CA VAL A 148 -8.63 18.83 -9.25
C VAL A 148 -8.17 20.06 -10.04
N ALA A 149 -6.94 20.53 -9.84
CA ALA A 149 -6.41 21.65 -10.61
C ALA A 149 -6.11 21.25 -12.05
N LEU A 150 -5.60 20.03 -12.26
CA LEU A 150 -5.43 19.47 -13.60
C LEU A 150 -6.79 19.29 -14.30
N LEU A 151 -7.81 18.79 -13.60
CA LEU A 151 -9.17 18.68 -14.16
C LEU A 151 -9.72 20.04 -14.57
N GLU A 152 -9.65 21.03 -13.68
CA GLU A 152 -10.15 22.39 -13.92
C GLU A 152 -9.48 23.04 -15.13
N ARG A 153 -8.16 22.88 -15.27
CA ARG A 153 -7.40 23.40 -16.42
C ARG A 153 -7.81 22.75 -17.75
N ASN A 154 -8.27 21.50 -17.73
CA ASN A 154 -8.67 20.75 -18.93
C ASN A 154 -10.21 20.65 -19.08
N THR A 155 -10.98 21.48 -18.37
CA THR A 155 -12.44 21.51 -18.49
C THR A 155 -12.86 22.60 -19.48
N GLU A 156 -13.63 22.21 -20.48
CA GLU A 156 -14.30 23.13 -21.40
C GLU A 156 -15.67 23.51 -20.84
N TYR A 157 -16.05 24.76 -21.02
CA TYR A 157 -17.35 25.30 -20.63
C TYR A 157 -18.14 25.63 -21.88
N ASP A 158 -19.45 25.38 -21.86
CA ASP A 158 -20.34 25.79 -22.95
C ASP A 158 -20.29 27.32 -23.14
N GLU A 159 -20.61 27.81 -24.34
CA GLU A 159 -20.45 29.22 -24.74
C GLU A 159 -21.16 30.22 -23.79
N GLU A 160 -22.23 29.78 -23.12
CA GLU A 160 -23.03 30.58 -22.19
C GLU A 160 -22.46 30.60 -20.76
N LEU A 161 -21.41 29.83 -20.48
CA LEU A 161 -20.90 29.57 -19.15
C LEU A 161 -19.48 30.12 -18.97
N SER A 162 -19.35 31.15 -18.14
CA SER A 162 -18.03 31.70 -17.76
C SER A 162 -17.33 30.82 -16.72
N PRO A 163 -16.02 30.53 -16.88
CA PRO A 163 -15.20 29.88 -15.85
C PRO A 163 -15.20 30.63 -14.50
N ASP A 164 -15.43 31.95 -14.53
CA ASP A 164 -15.45 32.81 -13.36
C ASP A 164 -16.83 32.90 -12.69
N ALA A 165 -17.84 32.21 -13.23
CA ALA A 165 -19.18 32.22 -12.68
C ALA A 165 -19.19 31.70 -11.22
N PRO A 166 -20.01 32.29 -10.32
CA PRO A 166 -20.01 31.92 -8.91
C PRO A 166 -20.22 30.43 -8.65
N HIS A 167 -21.09 29.79 -9.43
CA HIS A 167 -21.39 28.37 -9.29
C HIS A 167 -20.26 27.46 -9.81
N VAL A 168 -19.49 27.89 -10.82
CA VAL A 168 -18.28 27.17 -11.30
C VAL A 168 -17.19 27.21 -10.24
N ARG A 169 -16.91 28.40 -9.68
CA ARG A 169 -15.95 28.54 -8.57
C ARG A 169 -16.35 27.71 -7.35
N MET A 170 -17.65 27.69 -7.03
CA MET A 170 -18.18 26.86 -5.94
C MET A 170 -18.03 25.38 -6.23
N PHE A 171 -18.30 24.93 -7.45
CA PHE A 171 -18.12 23.54 -7.89
C PHE A 171 -16.66 23.08 -7.69
N TRP A 172 -15.68 23.82 -8.21
CA TRP A 172 -14.27 23.47 -8.02
C TRP A 172 -13.82 23.62 -6.57
N GLY A 173 -14.35 24.60 -5.84
CA GLY A 173 -14.13 24.76 -4.41
C GLY A 173 -14.58 23.54 -3.61
N MET A 174 -15.75 22.98 -3.93
CA MET A 174 -16.26 21.75 -3.31
C MET A 174 -15.44 20.52 -3.72
N LEU A 175 -15.12 20.36 -5.00
CA LEU A 175 -14.36 19.22 -5.49
C LEU A 175 -12.94 19.17 -4.89
N ARG A 176 -12.32 20.32 -4.63
CA ARG A 176 -11.04 20.40 -3.89
C ARG A 176 -11.19 19.99 -2.41
N ARG A 177 -12.37 20.09 -1.82
CA ARG A 177 -12.63 19.70 -0.43
C ARG A 177 -13.09 18.24 -0.27
N PHE A 178 -13.45 17.58 -1.36
CA PHE A 178 -13.82 16.17 -1.37
C PHE A 178 -12.66 15.27 -0.96
N SER A 179 -13.00 14.15 -0.32
CA SER A 179 -12.05 13.05 -0.11
C SER A 179 -11.65 12.43 -1.46
N ASP A 180 -10.55 11.70 -1.52
CA ASP A 180 -10.15 11.04 -2.77
C ASP A 180 -11.19 10.00 -3.24
N ASP A 181 -11.90 9.35 -2.32
CA ASP A 181 -13.01 8.45 -2.63
C ASP A 181 -14.18 9.19 -3.27
N ASP A 182 -14.56 10.36 -2.73
CA ASP A 182 -15.63 11.20 -3.31
C ASP A 182 -15.24 11.73 -4.69
N ARG A 183 -13.98 12.13 -4.88
CA ARG A 183 -13.47 12.56 -6.19
C ARG A 183 -13.45 11.41 -7.20
N ALA A 184 -13.12 10.19 -6.77
CA ALA A 184 -13.17 9.00 -7.61
C ALA A 184 -14.62 8.64 -8.00
N GLN A 185 -15.59 8.83 -7.09
CA GLN A 185 -17.02 8.70 -7.40
C GLN A 185 -17.48 9.77 -8.40
N PHE A 186 -17.04 11.01 -8.24
CA PHE A 186 -17.28 12.07 -9.22
C PHE A 186 -16.75 11.69 -10.60
N LEU A 187 -15.51 11.21 -10.71
CA LEU A 187 -14.95 10.72 -11.98
C LEU A 187 -15.77 9.55 -12.58
N ARG A 188 -16.26 8.62 -11.74
CA ARG A 188 -17.15 7.56 -12.22
C ARG A 188 -18.44 8.12 -12.80
N PHE A 189 -19.00 9.17 -12.19
CA PHE A 189 -20.21 9.78 -12.68
C PHE A 189 -20.01 10.47 -14.03
N VAL A 190 -18.94 11.26 -14.19
CA VAL A 190 -18.72 12.03 -15.43
C VAL A 190 -18.06 11.24 -16.56
N TRP A 191 -17.18 10.29 -16.25
CA TRP A 191 -16.36 9.57 -17.23
C TRP A 191 -16.52 8.04 -17.18
N ALA A 192 -17.47 7.52 -16.40
CA ALA A 192 -17.68 6.08 -16.17
C ALA A 192 -16.44 5.33 -15.63
N ARG A 193 -15.41 6.06 -15.18
CA ARG A 193 -14.13 5.53 -14.68
C ARG A 193 -13.78 6.18 -13.35
N ALA A 194 -13.28 5.39 -12.42
CA ALA A 194 -12.94 5.89 -11.08
C ALA A 194 -11.60 6.59 -10.99
N GLN A 195 -10.79 6.51 -12.04
CA GLN A 195 -9.38 6.84 -12.02
C GLN A 195 -9.04 7.59 -13.30
N LEU A 196 -8.12 8.54 -13.17
CA LEU A 196 -7.57 9.26 -14.31
C LEU A 196 -6.77 8.31 -15.19
N PRO A 197 -6.80 8.47 -16.53
CA PRO A 197 -5.87 7.79 -17.42
C PRO A 197 -4.41 8.08 -16.99
N PRO A 198 -3.50 7.11 -17.12
CA PRO A 198 -2.07 7.36 -16.93
C PRO A 198 -1.51 8.34 -17.96
#